data_AF-A0A845MMB6-F1
#
_entry.id   AF-A0A845MMB6-F1
#
_cell.length_a   1.000
_cell.length_b   1.000
_cell.length_c   1.000
_cell.angle_alpha   90.00
_cell.angle_beta   90.00
_cell.angle_gamma   90.00
#
_symmetry.space_group_name_H-M   'P 1'
#
loop_
_entity.id
_entity.type
_entity.pdbx_description
1 polymer ?
#
loop_
_entity_poly.entity_id
_entity_poly.type
_entity_poly.pdbx_seq_one_letter_code
_entity_poly.pdbx_strand_id
1 'polypeptide(L)'
;MLDFIEHGLLAPSLGALVLITLAMTHATIVSVTVYLHRYSAHRALELSPILKHFFRLWLWLSTGQNTREWTAIHRKHHAKCETEDDPHSPQVKGIKKVLREGAELYREEAENEETLQKYGAGCPDDWLERNVYSRFPMGGVALMAVINLMLFGVYGITIWAVQMMWIPVFAAGVINGIGHYWGYRNFECADASRNISPWGILIGGEELHNNHHTYPNSAKLSVRRFEFDAGWAWIRLFEMLGLANVKKVAPKPVIDKEAKGIDLDALRGVMQHRFQVMANYRKTVIVPVFKQEQERACEATRDLYARAKALFHKDLSLIKPTQQERLVSLTQSNETLDAIYQFRLRLQDIWSQTSRNSSEMVEALEQWYHDARESGIAALQDFADQLARYRHAAA
;
A
#
# COMPACT_ATOMS: atom_id res chain seq x y z
N MET A 1 -42.03 -25.50 -12.39
CA MET A 1 -40.78 -25.51 -13.20
C MET A 1 -40.42 -24.11 -13.64
N LEU A 2 -41.30 -23.35 -14.32
CA LEU A 2 -41.04 -21.96 -14.71
C LEU A 2 -40.75 -21.04 -13.51
N ASP A 3 -41.55 -21.13 -12.45
CA ASP A 3 -41.38 -20.36 -11.19
C ASP A 3 -40.00 -20.60 -10.53
N PHE A 4 -39.53 -21.86 -10.52
CA PHE A 4 -38.21 -22.22 -10.02
C PHE A 4 -37.08 -21.69 -10.91
N ILE A 5 -37.22 -21.73 -12.23
CA ILE A 5 -36.23 -21.19 -13.16
C ILE A 5 -36.12 -19.67 -12.98
N GLU A 6 -37.24 -18.99 -12.75
CA GLU A 6 -37.27 -17.54 -12.59
C GLU A 6 -36.70 -17.10 -11.23
N HIS A 7 -37.07 -17.77 -10.14
CA HIS A 7 -36.84 -17.29 -8.78
C HIS A 7 -35.88 -18.14 -7.94
N GLY A 8 -35.55 -19.35 -8.39
CA GLY A 8 -34.73 -20.30 -7.65
C GLY A 8 -35.40 -20.84 -6.39
N LEU A 9 -34.64 -21.53 -5.55
CA LEU A 9 -35.13 -22.12 -4.30
C LEU A 9 -35.55 -21.07 -3.26
N LEU A 10 -34.87 -19.92 -3.21
CA LEU A 10 -35.08 -18.93 -2.15
C LEU A 10 -36.09 -17.84 -2.51
N ALA A 11 -36.43 -17.70 -3.80
CA ALA A 11 -37.33 -16.68 -4.33
C ALA A 11 -37.18 -15.29 -3.67
N PRO A 12 -35.96 -14.72 -3.60
CA PRO A 12 -35.72 -13.46 -2.91
C PRO A 12 -36.37 -12.28 -3.64
N SER A 13 -36.75 -11.25 -2.88
CA SER A 13 -37.12 -9.96 -3.47
C SER A 13 -35.92 -9.30 -4.16
N LEU A 14 -36.17 -8.35 -5.06
CA LEU A 14 -35.09 -7.61 -5.73
C LEU A 14 -34.14 -6.90 -4.75
N GLY A 15 -34.68 -6.33 -3.66
CA GLY A 15 -33.86 -5.73 -2.61
C GLY A 15 -32.95 -6.74 -1.92
N ALA A 16 -33.47 -7.96 -1.66
CA ALA A 16 -32.67 -9.04 -1.11
C ALA A 16 -31.59 -9.52 -2.09
N LEU A 17 -31.87 -9.61 -3.40
CA LEU A 17 -30.88 -9.96 -4.42
C LEU A 17 -29.69 -8.99 -4.43
N VAL A 18 -29.95 -7.67 -4.31
CA VAL A 18 -28.90 -6.65 -4.24
C VAL A 18 -28.04 -6.84 -3.00
N LEU A 19 -28.66 -7.03 -1.82
CA LEU A 19 -27.93 -7.24 -0.57
C LEU A 19 -27.10 -8.53 -0.59
N ILE A 20 -27.65 -9.61 -1.16
CA ILE A 20 -26.94 -10.88 -1.35
C ILE A 20 -25.72 -10.66 -2.25
N THR A 21 -25.89 -9.97 -3.37
CA THR A 21 -24.79 -9.67 -4.30
C THR A 21 -23.66 -8.92 -3.59
N LEU A 22 -24.02 -7.85 -2.86
CA LEU A 22 -23.05 -7.04 -2.11
C LEU A 22 -22.37 -7.84 -1.00
N ALA A 23 -23.10 -8.69 -0.28
CA ALA A 23 -22.52 -9.55 0.75
C ALA A 23 -21.54 -10.56 0.18
N MET A 24 -21.88 -11.18 -0.97
CA MET A 24 -21.01 -12.14 -1.64
C MET A 24 -19.75 -11.49 -2.20
N THR A 25 -19.86 -10.32 -2.84
CA THR A 25 -18.66 -9.59 -3.31
C THR A 25 -17.82 -9.08 -2.16
N HIS A 26 -18.43 -8.66 -1.04
CA HIS A 26 -17.74 -8.32 0.19
C HIS A 26 -16.95 -9.50 0.76
N ALA A 27 -17.53 -10.69 0.82
CA ALA A 27 -16.82 -11.90 1.24
C ALA A 27 -15.60 -12.19 0.33
N THR A 28 -15.72 -11.96 -0.98
CA THR A 28 -14.60 -12.09 -1.92
C THR A 28 -13.51 -11.06 -1.65
N ILE A 29 -13.86 -9.78 -1.47
CA ILE A 29 -12.88 -8.73 -1.11
C ILE A 29 -12.17 -9.07 0.19
N VAL A 30 -12.91 -9.48 1.23
CA VAL A 30 -12.34 -9.87 2.54
C VAL A 30 -11.36 -11.03 2.38
N SER A 31 -11.68 -12.00 1.52
CA SER A 31 -10.79 -13.11 1.20
C SER A 31 -9.50 -12.65 0.49
N VAL A 32 -9.59 -11.69 -0.43
CA VAL A 32 -8.39 -11.12 -1.08
C VAL A 32 -7.56 -10.31 -0.07
N THR A 33 -8.16 -9.35 0.64
CA THR A 33 -7.44 -8.44 1.55
C THR A 33 -6.85 -9.16 2.77
N VAL A 34 -7.64 -9.98 3.48
CA VAL A 34 -7.19 -10.61 4.72
C VAL A 34 -6.31 -11.82 4.43
N TYR A 35 -6.74 -12.70 3.50
CA TYR A 35 -6.07 -13.97 3.27
C TYR A 35 -4.96 -13.92 2.21
N LEU A 36 -5.25 -13.49 0.97
CA LEU A 36 -4.22 -13.45 -0.07
C LEU A 36 -3.17 -12.37 0.22
N HIS A 37 -3.62 -11.16 0.53
CA HIS A 37 -2.76 -9.99 0.67
C HIS A 37 -2.02 -9.97 2.02
N ARG A 38 -2.74 -9.75 3.14
CA ARG A 38 -2.11 -9.53 4.45
C ARG A 38 -1.51 -10.81 5.05
N TYR A 39 -2.20 -11.95 4.92
CA TYR A 39 -1.71 -13.24 5.44
C TYR A 39 -0.70 -13.89 4.50
N SER A 40 -1.09 -14.25 3.27
CA SER A 40 -0.25 -15.07 2.39
C SER A 40 0.93 -14.29 1.83
N ALA A 41 0.70 -13.13 1.21
CA ALA A 41 1.78 -12.34 0.60
C ALA A 41 2.71 -11.70 1.63
N HIS A 42 2.15 -11.04 2.65
CA HIS A 42 2.93 -10.21 3.58
C HIS A 42 3.16 -10.78 4.98
N ARG A 43 2.54 -11.93 5.31
CA ARG A 43 2.73 -12.61 6.61
C ARG A 43 2.50 -11.68 7.82
N ALA A 44 1.56 -10.74 7.69
CA ALA A 44 1.30 -9.70 8.68
C ALA A 44 0.50 -10.20 9.89
N LEU A 45 -0.17 -11.34 9.75
CA LEU A 45 -0.98 -12.01 10.76
C LEU A 45 -0.90 -13.53 10.59
N GLU A 46 -1.28 -14.28 11.61
CA GLU A 46 -1.71 -15.69 11.48
C GLU A 46 -3.24 -15.78 11.49
N LEU A 47 -3.74 -16.78 10.77
CA LEU A 47 -5.13 -17.19 10.77
C LEU A 47 -5.26 -18.59 11.34
N SER A 48 -6.44 -18.94 11.87
CA SER A 48 -6.78 -20.32 12.23
C SER A 48 -6.91 -21.20 10.97
N PRO A 49 -6.72 -22.53 11.08
CA PRO A 49 -6.91 -23.44 9.94
C PRO A 49 -8.29 -23.34 9.28
N ILE A 50 -9.34 -23.10 10.08
CA ILE A 50 -10.72 -22.95 9.59
C ILE A 50 -10.84 -21.72 8.69
N LEU A 51 -10.32 -20.56 9.13
CA LEU A 51 -10.34 -19.35 8.30
C LEU A 51 -9.49 -19.52 7.03
N LYS A 52 -8.30 -20.13 7.13
CA LYS A 52 -7.46 -20.40 5.96
C LYS A 52 -8.23 -21.24 4.92
N HIS A 53 -8.90 -22.30 5.35
CA HIS A 53 -9.68 -23.14 4.46
C HIS A 53 -10.90 -22.41 3.88
N PHE A 54 -11.66 -21.69 4.71
CA PHE A 54 -12.81 -20.89 4.27
C PHE A 54 -12.41 -19.92 3.16
N PHE A 55 -11.35 -19.14 3.35
CA PHE A 55 -10.91 -18.16 2.36
C PHE A 55 -10.44 -18.82 1.06
N ARG A 56 -9.69 -19.93 1.14
CA ARG A 56 -9.26 -20.68 -0.05
C ARG A 56 -10.44 -21.21 -0.85
N LEU A 57 -11.41 -21.84 -0.16
CA LEU A 57 -12.62 -22.36 -0.78
C LEU A 57 -13.44 -21.24 -1.42
N TRP A 58 -13.62 -20.12 -0.72
CA TRP A 58 -14.40 -18.99 -1.22
C TRP A 58 -13.75 -18.34 -2.45
N LEU A 59 -12.43 -18.18 -2.46
CA LEU A 59 -11.69 -17.66 -3.62
C LEU A 59 -11.78 -18.63 -4.80
N TRP A 60 -11.61 -19.93 -4.57
CA TRP A 60 -11.78 -20.94 -5.61
C TRP A 60 -13.17 -20.89 -6.25
N LEU A 61 -14.23 -20.71 -5.44
CA LEU A 61 -15.60 -20.57 -5.93
C LEU A 61 -15.86 -19.24 -6.64
N SER A 62 -15.34 -18.13 -6.13
CA SER A 62 -15.73 -16.77 -6.57
C SER A 62 -14.77 -16.12 -7.56
N THR A 63 -13.56 -16.62 -7.71
CA THR A 63 -12.55 -16.03 -8.60
C THR A 63 -11.72 -17.08 -9.35
N GLY A 64 -11.65 -18.31 -8.84
CA GLY A 64 -10.76 -19.35 -9.36
C GLY A 64 -9.28 -19.08 -9.09
N GLN A 65 -8.96 -18.09 -8.25
CA GLN A 65 -7.57 -17.70 -7.98
C GLN A 65 -6.81 -18.76 -7.18
N ASN A 66 -5.58 -19.03 -7.62
CA ASN A 66 -4.63 -19.84 -6.86
C ASN A 66 -3.87 -18.99 -5.82
N THR A 67 -3.68 -19.53 -4.61
CA THR A 67 -2.98 -18.80 -3.54
C THR A 67 -1.52 -18.52 -3.91
N ARG A 68 -0.81 -19.51 -4.47
CA ARG A 68 0.61 -19.42 -4.80
C ARG A 68 0.86 -18.43 -5.92
N GLU A 69 0.08 -18.51 -7.00
CA GLU A 69 0.17 -17.60 -8.14
C GLU A 69 -0.03 -16.15 -7.69
N TRP A 70 -1.15 -15.85 -7.02
CA TRP A 70 -1.44 -14.50 -6.56
C TRP A 70 -0.36 -13.97 -5.62
N THR A 71 0.08 -14.80 -4.66
CA THR A 71 1.14 -14.43 -3.70
C THR A 71 2.46 -14.14 -4.39
N ALA A 72 2.86 -14.97 -5.37
CA ALA A 72 4.11 -14.79 -6.10
C ALA A 72 4.09 -13.50 -6.93
N ILE A 73 3.00 -13.27 -7.68
CA ILE A 73 2.82 -12.09 -8.52
C ILE A 73 2.82 -10.82 -7.66
N HIS A 74 2.09 -10.81 -6.54
CA HIS A 74 2.03 -9.67 -5.63
C HIS A 74 3.40 -9.36 -5.01
N ARG A 75 4.14 -10.38 -4.59
CA ARG A 75 5.50 -10.21 -4.06
C ARG A 75 6.48 -9.74 -5.13
N LYS A 76 6.36 -10.22 -6.37
CA LYS A 76 7.15 -9.72 -7.51
C LYS A 76 6.87 -8.25 -7.75
N HIS A 77 5.60 -7.84 -7.75
CA HIS A 77 5.20 -6.44 -7.84
C HIS A 77 5.87 -5.57 -6.77
N HIS A 78 5.85 -5.96 -5.49
CA HIS A 78 6.57 -5.21 -4.46
C HIS A 78 8.09 -5.18 -4.68
N ALA A 79 8.69 -6.30 -5.08
CA ALA A 79 10.14 -6.41 -5.28
C ALA A 79 10.65 -5.62 -6.49
N LYS A 80 9.79 -5.44 -7.50
CA LYS A 80 10.10 -4.84 -8.80
C LYS A 80 9.23 -3.63 -9.11
N CYS A 81 8.67 -3.01 -8.08
CA CYS A 81 7.64 -1.99 -8.23
C CYS A 81 8.10 -0.86 -9.16
N GLU A 82 7.27 -0.55 -10.15
CA GLU A 82 7.54 0.49 -11.16
C GLU A 82 8.79 0.28 -12.02
N THR A 83 9.28 -0.95 -12.15
CA THR A 83 10.28 -1.32 -13.16
C THR A 83 9.63 -2.09 -14.30
N GLU A 84 10.39 -2.33 -15.38
CA GLU A 84 9.96 -3.19 -16.50
C GLU A 84 9.59 -4.61 -16.06
N ASP A 85 10.16 -5.08 -14.95
CA ASP A 85 9.87 -6.40 -14.37
C ASP A 85 8.58 -6.40 -13.53
N ASP A 86 7.93 -5.26 -13.29
CA ASP A 86 6.67 -5.21 -12.57
C ASP A 86 5.53 -5.78 -13.44
N PRO A 87 4.85 -6.86 -13.02
CA PRO A 87 3.81 -7.49 -13.82
C PRO A 87 2.64 -6.56 -14.14
N HIS A 88 2.39 -5.53 -13.33
CA HIS A 88 1.24 -4.65 -13.51
C HIS A 88 1.52 -3.18 -13.15
N SER A 89 2.75 -2.68 -13.37
CA SER A 89 3.05 -1.25 -13.22
C SER A 89 2.26 -0.41 -14.24
N PRO A 90 1.40 0.53 -13.80
CA PRO A 90 0.77 1.49 -14.71
C PRO A 90 1.72 2.62 -15.14
N GLN A 91 2.86 2.81 -14.48
CA GLN A 91 3.88 3.78 -14.88
C GLN A 91 4.65 3.29 -16.11
N VAL A 92 4.88 1.98 -16.21
CA VAL A 92 5.57 1.35 -17.33
C VAL A 92 4.59 0.91 -18.42
N LYS A 93 3.60 0.07 -18.07
CA LYS A 93 2.65 -0.53 -19.05
C LYS A 93 1.54 0.43 -19.48
N GLY A 94 1.38 1.54 -18.76
CA GLY A 94 0.37 2.55 -19.00
C GLY A 94 -0.95 2.27 -18.28
N ILE A 95 -1.52 3.32 -17.69
CA ILE A 95 -2.74 3.25 -16.87
C ILE A 95 -3.95 2.62 -17.59
N LYS A 96 -4.11 2.87 -18.89
CA LYS A 96 -5.23 2.30 -19.66
C LYS A 96 -5.16 0.77 -19.75
N LYS A 97 -3.94 0.23 -19.89
CA LYS A 97 -3.71 -1.21 -19.97
C LYS A 97 -4.05 -1.86 -18.63
N VAL A 98 -3.47 -1.37 -17.54
CA VAL A 98 -3.73 -1.93 -16.19
C VAL A 98 -5.23 -1.86 -15.82
N LEU A 99 -5.92 -0.77 -16.14
CA LEU A 99 -7.36 -0.64 -15.84
C LEU A 99 -8.26 -1.59 -16.62
N ARG A 100 -7.86 -2.02 -17.83
CA ARG A 100 -8.70 -2.83 -18.73
C ARG A 100 -8.28 -4.30 -18.79
N GLU A 101 -6.99 -4.54 -18.63
CA GLU A 101 -6.31 -5.82 -18.87
C GLU A 101 -5.58 -6.31 -17.60
N GLY A 102 -5.93 -5.77 -16.42
CA GLY A 102 -5.26 -6.11 -15.16
C GLY A 102 -5.32 -7.61 -14.85
N ALA A 103 -6.45 -8.27 -15.10
CA ALA A 103 -6.58 -9.71 -14.88
C ALA A 103 -5.77 -10.55 -15.87
N GLU A 104 -5.66 -10.09 -17.12
CA GLU A 104 -4.82 -10.67 -18.17
C GLU A 104 -3.35 -10.60 -17.78
N LEU A 105 -2.88 -9.46 -17.25
CA LEU A 105 -1.51 -9.31 -16.75
C LEU A 105 -1.19 -10.29 -15.60
N TYR A 106 -2.15 -10.56 -14.71
CA TYR A 106 -1.98 -11.60 -13.68
C TYR A 106 -1.90 -13.00 -14.29
N ARG A 107 -2.76 -13.30 -15.28
CA ARG A 107 -2.74 -14.62 -15.95
C ARG A 107 -1.43 -14.86 -16.69
N GLU A 108 -0.94 -13.86 -17.42
CA GLU A 108 0.35 -13.92 -18.11
C GLU A 108 1.49 -14.19 -17.13
N GLU A 109 1.53 -13.49 -16.00
CA GLU A 109 2.58 -13.70 -14.99
C GLU A 109 2.41 -15.00 -14.20
N ALA A 110 1.19 -15.53 -14.07
CA ALA A 110 0.95 -16.82 -13.43
C ALA A 110 1.54 -17.99 -14.22
N GLU A 111 1.71 -17.85 -15.54
CA GLU A 111 2.38 -18.84 -16.40
C GLU A 111 3.92 -18.79 -16.27
N ASN A 112 4.47 -17.79 -15.57
CA ASN A 112 5.90 -17.64 -15.36
C ASN A 112 6.41 -18.47 -14.17
N GLU A 113 6.96 -19.65 -14.47
CA GLU A 113 7.49 -20.57 -13.46
C GLU A 113 8.64 -19.98 -12.62
N GLU A 114 9.48 -19.10 -13.18
CA GLU A 114 10.55 -18.44 -12.41
C GLU A 114 9.94 -17.56 -11.31
N THR A 115 8.88 -16.82 -11.63
CA THR A 115 8.14 -16.01 -10.65
C THR A 115 7.54 -16.88 -9.56
N LEU A 116 6.88 -17.99 -9.93
CA LEU A 116 6.26 -18.90 -8.97
C LEU A 116 7.27 -19.58 -8.05
N GLN A 117 8.47 -19.91 -8.55
CA GLN A 117 9.55 -20.50 -7.75
C GLN A 117 10.17 -19.47 -6.80
N LYS A 118 10.49 -18.29 -7.32
CA LYS A 118 11.20 -17.25 -6.56
C LYS A 118 10.34 -16.58 -5.49
N TYR A 119 9.07 -16.30 -5.82
CA TYR A 119 8.19 -15.49 -4.96
C TYR A 119 7.05 -16.29 -4.32
N GLY A 120 6.78 -17.53 -4.74
CA GLY A 120 5.66 -18.35 -4.24
C GLY A 120 5.89 -19.08 -2.91
N ALA A 121 7.04 -18.90 -2.26
CA ALA A 121 7.40 -19.66 -1.06
C ALA A 121 6.46 -19.49 0.14
N GLY A 122 6.16 -20.58 0.85
CA GLY A 122 5.31 -20.59 2.05
C GLY A 122 3.81 -20.53 1.78
N CYS A 123 3.38 -20.78 0.54
CA CYS A 123 1.96 -20.98 0.20
C CYS A 123 1.51 -22.42 0.49
N PRO A 124 0.20 -22.68 0.61
CA PRO A 124 -0.32 -24.03 0.80
C PRO A 124 0.10 -24.98 -0.32
N ASP A 125 0.37 -26.22 0.05
CA ASP A 125 0.56 -27.35 -0.87
C ASP A 125 0.00 -28.62 -0.20
N ASP A 126 -1.22 -28.52 0.33
CA ASP A 126 -1.92 -29.68 0.89
C ASP A 126 -2.71 -30.43 -0.19
N TRP A 127 -3.35 -31.54 0.19
CA TRP A 127 -4.08 -32.37 -0.75
C TRP A 127 -5.20 -31.60 -1.49
N LEU A 128 -5.91 -30.71 -0.79
CA LEU A 128 -6.99 -29.92 -1.39
C LEU A 128 -6.43 -28.92 -2.39
N GLU A 129 -5.30 -28.27 -2.08
CA GLU A 129 -4.63 -27.38 -3.02
C GLU A 129 -4.31 -28.13 -4.32
N ARG A 130 -3.58 -29.25 -4.22
CA ARG A 130 -3.11 -29.99 -5.40
C ARG A 130 -4.22 -30.64 -6.21
N ASN A 131 -5.23 -31.19 -5.56
CA ASN A 131 -6.20 -32.08 -6.22
C ASN A 131 -7.54 -31.40 -6.52
N VAL A 132 -7.83 -30.27 -5.89
CA VAL A 132 -9.10 -29.55 -6.06
C VAL A 132 -8.83 -28.14 -6.57
N TYR A 133 -8.19 -27.29 -5.76
CA TYR A 133 -8.12 -25.86 -6.04
C TYR A 133 -7.23 -25.53 -7.24
N SER A 134 -5.99 -26.02 -7.25
CA SER A 134 -5.05 -25.80 -8.36
C SER A 134 -5.39 -26.65 -9.58
N ARG A 135 -5.95 -27.85 -9.39
CA ARG A 135 -6.27 -28.76 -10.49
C ARG A 135 -7.50 -28.33 -11.28
N PHE A 136 -8.49 -27.73 -10.61
CA PHE A 136 -9.77 -27.36 -11.22
C PHE A 136 -10.17 -25.92 -10.88
N PRO A 137 -9.37 -24.89 -11.21
CA PRO A 137 -9.68 -23.50 -10.86
C PRO A 137 -11.03 -23.04 -11.41
N MET A 138 -11.34 -23.40 -12.66
CA MET A 138 -12.66 -23.13 -13.28
C MET A 138 -13.79 -24.01 -12.73
N GLY A 139 -13.47 -25.11 -12.06
CA GLY A 139 -14.46 -25.98 -11.43
C GLY A 139 -15.21 -25.27 -10.30
N GLY A 140 -14.51 -24.46 -9.51
CA GLY A 140 -15.12 -23.69 -8.42
C GLY A 140 -16.03 -22.59 -8.95
N VAL A 141 -15.56 -21.87 -9.96
CA VAL A 141 -16.31 -20.83 -10.67
C VAL A 141 -17.59 -21.40 -11.29
N ALA A 142 -17.51 -22.55 -11.95
CA ALA A 142 -18.67 -23.24 -12.52
C ALA A 142 -19.63 -23.73 -11.43
N LEU A 143 -19.11 -24.27 -10.32
CA LEU A 143 -19.92 -24.69 -9.18
C LEU A 143 -20.66 -23.50 -8.54
N MET A 144 -20.02 -22.34 -8.41
CA MET A 144 -20.68 -21.12 -7.93
C MET A 144 -21.78 -20.64 -8.88
N ALA A 145 -21.60 -20.77 -10.20
CA ALA A 145 -22.66 -20.46 -11.17
C ALA A 145 -23.89 -21.35 -10.97
N VAL A 146 -23.68 -22.66 -10.78
CA VAL A 146 -24.75 -23.62 -10.50
C VAL A 146 -25.43 -23.31 -9.17
N ILE A 147 -24.67 -23.03 -8.11
CA ILE A 147 -25.23 -22.65 -6.80
C ILE A 147 -26.11 -21.40 -6.93
N ASN A 148 -25.61 -20.35 -7.58
CA ASN A 148 -26.38 -19.12 -7.75
C ASN A 148 -27.66 -19.34 -8.59
N LEU A 149 -27.56 -20.09 -9.69
CA LEU A 149 -28.73 -20.43 -10.52
C LEU A 149 -29.78 -21.23 -9.73
N MET A 150 -29.35 -22.21 -8.93
CA MET A 150 -30.26 -23.03 -8.13
C MET A 150 -30.93 -22.22 -7.01
N LEU A 151 -30.19 -21.33 -6.35
CA LEU A 151 -30.70 -20.55 -5.23
C LEU A 151 -31.59 -19.37 -5.67
N PHE A 152 -31.25 -18.72 -6.78
CA PHE A 152 -31.81 -17.41 -7.17
C PHE A 152 -32.43 -17.39 -8.58
N GLY A 153 -32.51 -18.55 -9.25
CA GLY A 153 -33.05 -18.64 -10.60
C GLY A 153 -32.19 -17.89 -11.61
N VAL A 154 -32.81 -17.35 -12.66
CA VAL A 154 -32.13 -16.61 -13.73
C VAL A 154 -31.32 -15.41 -13.20
N TYR A 155 -31.78 -14.77 -12.12
CA TYR A 155 -31.05 -13.68 -11.47
C TYR A 155 -29.72 -14.13 -10.86
N GLY A 156 -29.58 -15.42 -10.54
CA GLY A 156 -28.33 -16.02 -10.09
C GLY A 156 -27.19 -15.87 -11.09
N ILE A 157 -27.48 -15.86 -12.40
CA ILE A 157 -26.48 -15.61 -13.44
C ILE A 157 -25.93 -14.19 -13.33
N THR A 158 -26.80 -13.21 -13.06
CA THR A 158 -26.39 -11.81 -12.86
C THR A 158 -25.52 -11.66 -11.60
N ILE A 159 -25.92 -12.29 -10.49
CA ILE A 159 -25.13 -12.30 -9.25
C ILE A 159 -23.74 -12.87 -9.53
N TRP A 160 -23.70 -14.04 -10.16
CA TRP A 160 -22.45 -14.70 -10.52
C TRP A 160 -21.56 -13.83 -11.43
N ALA A 161 -22.13 -13.20 -12.46
CA ALA A 161 -21.39 -12.32 -13.36
C ALA A 161 -20.79 -11.12 -12.61
N VAL A 162 -21.54 -10.51 -11.69
CA VAL A 162 -21.03 -9.42 -10.84
C VAL A 162 -19.87 -9.90 -9.97
N GLN A 163 -19.97 -11.09 -9.37
CA GLN A 163 -18.86 -11.66 -8.60
C GLN A 163 -17.60 -11.86 -9.45
N MET A 164 -17.75 -12.43 -10.66
CA MET A 164 -16.61 -12.67 -11.57
C MET A 164 -15.92 -11.39 -12.01
N MET A 165 -16.67 -10.30 -12.21
CA MET A 165 -16.10 -9.02 -12.63
C MET A 165 -15.47 -8.22 -11.48
N TRP A 166 -15.85 -8.49 -10.23
CA TRP A 166 -15.53 -7.63 -9.10
C TRP A 166 -14.02 -7.47 -8.86
N ILE A 167 -13.29 -8.58 -8.71
CA ILE A 167 -11.85 -8.56 -8.47
C ILE A 167 -11.04 -8.05 -9.68
N PRO A 168 -11.32 -8.49 -10.93
CA PRO A 168 -10.68 -7.91 -12.11
C PRO A 168 -10.81 -6.39 -12.20
N VAL A 169 -12.00 -5.84 -11.99
CA VAL A 169 -12.24 -4.40 -12.10
C VAL A 169 -11.60 -3.64 -10.94
N PHE A 170 -11.91 -4.03 -9.71
CA PHE A 170 -11.56 -3.21 -8.55
C PHE A 170 -10.14 -3.47 -8.06
N ALA A 171 -9.69 -4.72 -7.94
CA ALA A 171 -8.35 -5.01 -7.45
C ALA A 171 -7.31 -4.90 -8.58
N ALA A 172 -7.45 -5.72 -9.63
CA ALA A 172 -6.46 -5.76 -10.71
C ALA A 172 -6.46 -4.48 -11.57
N GLY A 173 -7.63 -3.85 -11.75
CA GLY A 173 -7.76 -2.57 -12.44
C GLY A 173 -7.53 -1.37 -11.52
N VAL A 174 -8.46 -1.11 -10.60
CA VAL A 174 -8.49 0.15 -9.83
C VAL A 174 -7.35 0.25 -8.81
N ILE A 175 -7.09 -0.76 -7.98
CA ILE A 175 -6.00 -0.70 -6.99
C ILE A 175 -4.64 -0.64 -7.70
N ASN A 176 -4.34 -1.61 -8.56
CA ASN A 176 -3.03 -1.64 -9.22
C ASN A 176 -2.84 -0.51 -10.23
N GLY A 177 -3.92 -0.05 -10.86
CA GLY A 177 -3.90 1.08 -11.78
C GLY A 177 -3.90 2.43 -11.07
N ILE A 178 -5.04 2.81 -10.50
CA ILE A 178 -5.20 4.15 -9.89
C ILE A 178 -4.34 4.27 -8.63
N GLY A 179 -4.25 3.23 -7.81
CA GLY A 179 -3.42 3.22 -6.60
C GLY A 179 -1.92 3.38 -6.87
N HIS A 180 -1.45 3.29 -8.12
CA HIS A 180 -0.08 3.63 -8.52
C HIS A 180 0.02 4.86 -9.42
N TYR A 181 -1.10 5.54 -9.71
CA TYR A 181 -1.15 6.63 -10.68
C TYR A 181 -1.65 7.94 -10.09
N TRP A 182 -2.67 7.90 -9.24
CA TRP A 182 -3.36 9.09 -8.73
C TRP A 182 -3.83 8.91 -7.29
N GLY A 183 -3.86 10.00 -6.54
CA GLY A 183 -4.28 10.02 -5.14
C GLY A 183 -3.28 10.78 -4.27
N TYR A 184 -3.43 10.65 -2.95
CA TYR A 184 -2.55 11.31 -1.98
C TYR A 184 -1.50 10.34 -1.43
N ARG A 185 -0.47 10.88 -0.77
CA ARG A 185 0.52 10.09 -0.03
C ARG A 185 0.59 10.55 1.41
N ASN A 186 0.62 9.59 2.34
CA ASN A 186 1.02 9.86 3.72
C ASN A 186 2.53 9.79 3.89
N PHE A 187 3.20 8.94 3.11
CA PHE A 187 4.63 8.71 3.18
C PHE A 187 5.27 8.76 1.81
N GLU A 188 6.52 9.18 1.77
CA GLU A 188 7.33 9.13 0.56
C GLU A 188 8.13 7.83 0.56
N CYS A 189 7.86 6.98 -0.43
CA CYS A 189 8.60 5.76 -0.72
C CYS A 189 9.04 5.76 -2.20
N ALA A 190 9.99 4.89 -2.53
CA ALA A 190 10.62 4.80 -3.85
C ALA A 190 9.75 4.11 -4.92
N ASP A 191 8.42 4.28 -4.83
CA ASP A 191 7.45 3.80 -5.83
C ASP A 191 6.36 4.86 -6.08
N ALA A 192 5.47 4.61 -7.05
CA ALA A 192 4.39 5.54 -7.39
C ALA A 192 3.09 5.31 -6.59
N SER A 193 3.10 4.48 -5.55
CA SER A 193 1.89 4.15 -4.76
C SER A 193 1.21 5.40 -4.16
N ARG A 194 -0.13 5.40 -4.16
CA ARG A 194 -1.03 6.48 -3.74
C ARG A 194 -2.24 5.90 -3.03
N ASN A 195 -2.72 6.61 -2.02
CA ASN A 195 -4.00 6.32 -1.38
C ASN A 195 -5.14 6.94 -2.19
N ILE A 196 -6.21 6.17 -2.41
CA ILE A 196 -7.41 6.59 -3.16
C ILE A 196 -8.70 6.59 -2.33
N SER A 197 -8.59 6.72 -0.99
CA SER A 197 -9.72 6.83 -0.04
C SER A 197 -10.82 7.81 -0.50
N PRO A 198 -12.13 7.54 -0.25
CA PRO A 198 -12.69 6.63 0.76
C PRO A 198 -13.44 5.40 0.21
N TRP A 199 -12.89 4.70 -0.78
CA TRP A 199 -13.54 3.52 -1.35
C TRP A 199 -13.49 2.26 -0.46
N GLY A 200 -13.02 2.34 0.79
CA GLY A 200 -12.70 1.19 1.65
C GLY A 200 -13.82 0.21 1.97
N ILE A 201 -15.09 0.61 1.77
CA ILE A 201 -16.23 -0.31 1.84
C ILE A 201 -16.26 -1.24 0.62
N LEU A 202 -15.94 -0.74 -0.58
CA LEU A 202 -15.99 -1.49 -1.84
C LEU A 202 -14.76 -2.35 -2.11
N ILE A 203 -13.63 -2.07 -1.44
CA ILE A 203 -12.34 -2.70 -1.73
C ILE A 203 -11.52 -3.05 -0.48
N GLY A 204 -12.16 -3.09 0.70
CA GLY A 204 -11.56 -3.76 1.84
C GLY A 204 -10.45 -3.00 2.57
N GLY A 205 -10.18 -1.74 2.22
CA GLY A 205 -9.05 -0.96 2.72
C GLY A 205 -7.82 -1.00 1.80
N GLU A 206 -7.87 -1.76 0.70
CA GLU A 206 -6.78 -1.88 -0.28
C GLU A 206 -6.49 -0.55 -1.02
N GLU A 207 -7.40 0.43 -0.97
CA GLU A 207 -7.16 1.78 -1.48
C GLU A 207 -6.07 2.54 -0.74
N LEU A 208 -5.68 2.08 0.45
CA LEU A 208 -4.65 2.68 1.30
C LEU A 208 -3.26 2.22 0.85
N HIS A 209 -3.05 2.27 -0.47
CA HIS A 209 -1.96 1.63 -1.18
C HIS A 209 -0.59 2.24 -0.88
N ASN A 210 -0.51 3.56 -0.70
CA ASN A 210 0.72 4.21 -0.27
C ASN A 210 1.12 3.80 1.15
N ASN A 211 0.16 3.67 2.06
CA ASN A 211 0.43 3.20 3.41
C ASN A 211 0.93 1.75 3.37
N HIS A 212 0.28 0.92 2.55
CA HIS A 212 0.63 -0.47 2.34
C HIS A 212 2.07 -0.62 1.80
N HIS A 213 2.39 0.04 0.69
CA HIS A 213 3.72 0.01 0.08
C HIS A 213 4.83 0.51 1.01
N THR A 214 4.52 1.45 1.90
CA THR A 214 5.47 1.95 2.90
C THR A 214 5.71 0.91 4.02
N TYR A 215 4.65 0.22 4.46
CA TYR A 215 4.69 -0.78 5.53
C TYR A 215 4.04 -2.09 5.09
N PRO A 216 4.66 -2.85 4.16
CA PRO A 216 4.00 -4.00 3.52
C PRO A 216 3.61 -5.09 4.51
N ASN A 217 4.44 -5.28 5.54
CA ASN A 217 4.21 -6.28 6.60
C ASN A 217 3.19 -5.85 7.67
N SER A 218 2.56 -4.67 7.56
CA SER A 218 1.55 -4.21 8.53
C SER A 218 0.19 -4.83 8.25
N ALA A 219 -0.43 -5.45 9.25
CA ALA A 219 -1.79 -5.99 9.11
C ALA A 219 -2.86 -4.89 9.03
N LYS A 220 -2.51 -3.66 9.42
CA LYS A 220 -3.35 -2.47 9.33
C LYS A 220 -2.83 -1.54 8.25
N LEU A 221 -3.67 -1.19 7.28
CA LEU A 221 -3.31 -0.30 6.17
C LEU A 221 -3.67 1.16 6.50
N SER A 222 -4.67 1.41 7.35
CA SER A 222 -5.04 2.78 7.78
C SER A 222 -4.06 3.42 8.76
N VAL A 223 -3.75 4.69 8.49
CA VAL A 223 -2.84 5.52 9.28
C VAL A 223 -3.54 6.79 9.77
N ARG A 224 -4.33 7.44 8.91
CA ARG A 224 -5.11 8.64 9.28
C ARG A 224 -6.47 8.26 9.87
N ARG A 225 -7.06 9.16 10.65
CA ARG A 225 -8.36 8.92 11.31
C ARG A 225 -9.53 8.77 10.34
N PHE A 226 -9.47 9.44 9.18
CA PHE A 226 -10.51 9.39 8.16
C PHE A 226 -10.36 8.19 7.19
N GLU A 227 -9.25 7.44 7.28
CA GLU A 227 -9.00 6.28 6.44
C GLU A 227 -9.75 5.07 7.02
N PHE A 228 -10.68 4.52 6.24
CA PHE A 228 -11.44 3.35 6.63
C PHE A 228 -10.77 2.08 6.10
N ASP A 229 -10.58 1.09 6.97
CA ASP A 229 -9.89 -0.16 6.64
C ASP A 229 -10.77 -1.34 7.08
N ALA A 230 -11.62 -1.82 6.15
CA ALA A 230 -12.55 -2.91 6.43
C ALA A 230 -11.82 -4.23 6.71
N GLY A 231 -10.70 -4.50 6.03
CA GLY A 231 -9.86 -5.66 6.31
C GLY A 231 -9.34 -5.66 7.75
N TRP A 232 -8.95 -4.50 8.27
CA TRP A 232 -8.55 -4.36 9.68
C TRP A 232 -9.70 -4.62 10.63
N ALA A 233 -10.91 -4.11 10.33
CA ALA A 233 -12.09 -4.38 11.14
C ALA A 233 -12.38 -5.90 11.23
N TRP A 234 -12.29 -6.63 10.11
CA TRP A 234 -12.43 -8.09 10.08
C TRP A 234 -11.33 -8.82 10.85
N ILE A 235 -10.06 -8.41 10.68
CA ILE A 235 -8.94 -8.98 11.43
C ILE A 235 -9.17 -8.83 12.93
N ARG A 236 -9.61 -7.65 13.38
CA ARG A 236 -9.95 -7.42 14.80
C ARG A 236 -11.10 -8.29 15.30
N LEU A 237 -12.13 -8.47 14.49
CA LEU A 237 -13.22 -9.40 14.81
C LEU A 237 -12.70 -10.83 14.94
N PHE A 238 -11.86 -11.30 14.02
CA PHE A 238 -11.28 -12.64 14.10
C PHE A 238 -10.33 -12.79 15.30
N GLU A 239 -9.55 -11.78 15.66
CA GLU A 239 -8.75 -11.78 16.89
C GLU A 239 -9.63 -11.90 18.13
N MET A 240 -10.74 -11.15 18.21
CA MET A 240 -11.71 -11.26 19.31
C MET A 240 -12.33 -12.65 19.44
N LEU A 241 -12.49 -13.36 18.32
CA LEU A 241 -13.00 -14.73 18.28
C LEU A 241 -11.89 -15.79 18.47
N GLY A 242 -10.63 -15.38 18.68
CA GLY A 242 -9.49 -16.31 18.79
C GLY A 242 -9.12 -17.02 17.49
N LEU A 243 -9.58 -16.52 16.35
CA LEU A 243 -9.37 -17.10 15.02
C LEU A 243 -8.22 -16.47 14.23
N ALA A 244 -7.64 -15.37 14.72
CA ALA A 244 -6.51 -14.69 14.12
C ALA A 244 -5.55 -14.15 15.19
N ASN A 245 -4.30 -13.88 14.80
CA ASN A 245 -3.29 -13.23 15.64
C ASN A 245 -2.47 -12.24 14.78
N VAL A 246 -2.53 -10.95 15.08
CA VAL A 246 -1.73 -9.94 14.37
C VAL A 246 -0.27 -10.02 14.81
N LYS A 247 0.63 -10.22 13.84
CA LYS A 247 2.08 -10.25 14.10
C LYS A 247 2.71 -8.87 14.08
N LYS A 248 2.28 -8.04 13.14
CA LYS A 248 2.96 -6.79 12.82
C LYS A 248 1.96 -5.69 12.48
N VAL A 249 2.22 -4.51 13.01
CA VAL A 249 1.57 -3.25 12.63
C VAL A 249 2.65 -2.20 12.40
N ALA A 250 2.35 -1.18 11.59
CA ALA A 250 3.27 -0.06 11.40
C ALA A 250 3.71 0.52 12.75
N PRO A 251 5.02 0.69 12.98
CA PRO A 251 5.54 1.05 14.29
C PRO A 251 5.17 2.50 14.63
N LYS A 252 4.81 2.75 15.89
CA LYS A 252 4.50 4.10 16.39
C LYS A 252 5.75 4.70 17.02
N PRO A 253 6.10 5.96 16.71
CA PRO A 253 7.28 6.60 17.28
C PRO A 253 7.14 6.79 18.79
N VAL A 254 8.19 6.43 19.53
CA VAL A 254 8.36 6.79 20.93
C VAL A 254 9.04 8.16 20.97
N ILE A 255 8.43 9.11 21.67
CA ILE A 255 8.92 10.48 21.76
C ILE A 255 9.17 10.79 23.23
N ASP A 256 10.43 11.01 23.60
CA ASP A 256 10.83 11.52 24.90
C ASP A 256 10.93 13.04 24.84
N LYS A 257 10.13 13.74 25.65
CA LYS A 257 10.08 15.20 25.63
C LYS A 257 11.26 15.86 26.32
N GLU A 258 11.92 15.15 27.24
CA GLU A 258 13.02 15.68 28.06
C GLU A 258 14.39 15.44 27.42
N ALA A 259 14.43 14.53 26.44
CA ALA A 259 15.56 14.27 25.57
C ALA A 259 16.19 15.55 24.98
N LYS A 260 17.52 15.66 25.13
CA LYS A 260 18.33 16.74 24.54
C LYS A 260 19.49 16.13 23.77
N GLY A 261 19.67 16.57 22.53
CA GLY A 261 20.76 16.13 21.66
C GLY A 261 20.52 14.79 20.95
N ILE A 262 21.51 14.41 20.14
CA ILE A 262 21.50 13.16 19.38
C ILE A 262 22.39 12.15 20.08
N ASP A 263 21.84 10.98 20.37
CA ASP A 263 22.57 9.82 20.88
C ASP A 263 22.23 8.57 20.05
N LEU A 264 22.80 7.43 20.42
CA LEU A 264 22.54 6.15 19.74
C LEU A 264 21.06 5.73 19.81
N ASP A 265 20.34 6.10 20.86
CA ASP A 265 18.92 5.76 21.01
C ASP A 265 18.04 6.65 20.12
N ALA A 266 18.38 7.92 20.01
CA ALA A 266 17.80 8.86 19.05
C ALA A 266 18.00 8.37 17.62
N LEU A 267 19.22 7.97 17.25
CA LEU A 267 19.50 7.40 15.94
C LEU A 267 18.61 6.19 15.66
N ARG A 268 18.52 5.23 16.59
CA ARG A 268 17.68 4.02 16.43
C ARG A 268 16.21 4.38 16.26
N GLY A 269 15.70 5.31 17.05
CA GLY A 269 14.33 5.81 16.93
C GLY A 269 14.07 6.47 15.57
N VAL A 270 14.97 7.36 15.13
CA VAL A 270 14.88 8.02 13.83
C VAL A 270 14.89 7.00 12.69
N MET A 271 15.83 6.05 12.71
CA MET A 271 15.96 5.03 11.66
C MET A 271 14.72 4.12 11.58
N GLN A 272 14.20 3.67 12.73
CA GLN A 272 13.00 2.83 12.79
C GLN A 272 11.77 3.56 12.25
N HIS A 273 11.71 4.88 12.41
CA HIS A 273 10.58 5.73 12.04
C HIS A 273 10.87 6.67 10.87
N ARG A 274 11.86 6.35 10.02
CA ARG A 274 12.35 7.24 8.96
C ARG A 274 11.27 7.78 8.03
N PHE A 275 10.26 6.98 7.68
CA PHE A 275 9.15 7.47 6.85
C PHE A 275 8.26 8.48 7.58
N GLN A 276 7.99 8.29 8.90
CA GLN A 276 7.31 9.30 9.71
C GLN A 276 8.16 10.56 9.86
N VAL A 277 9.47 10.42 10.08
CA VAL A 277 10.42 11.54 10.19
C VAL A 277 10.39 12.37 8.91
N MET A 278 10.47 11.75 7.73
CA MET A 278 10.41 12.44 6.44
C MET A 278 9.02 13.04 6.15
N ALA A 279 7.94 12.36 6.52
CA ALA A 279 6.59 12.91 6.44
C ALA A 279 6.42 14.13 7.36
N ASN A 280 7.03 14.12 8.54
CA ASN A 280 7.05 15.25 9.46
C ASN A 280 7.90 16.40 8.89
N TYR A 281 9.10 16.13 8.37
CA TYR A 281 9.97 17.12 7.72
C TYR A 281 9.24 17.84 6.58
N ARG A 282 8.51 17.09 5.75
CA ARG A 282 7.63 17.67 4.72
C ARG A 282 6.62 18.63 5.33
N LYS A 283 5.95 18.22 6.40
CA LYS A 283 4.86 18.98 7.03
C LYS A 283 5.35 20.23 7.77
N THR A 284 6.46 20.13 8.51
CA THR A 284 6.94 21.16 9.43
C THR A 284 8.02 22.05 8.83
N VAL A 285 8.75 21.57 7.82
CA VAL A 285 9.83 22.32 7.15
C VAL A 285 9.43 22.71 5.74
N ILE A 286 9.29 21.73 4.83
CA ILE A 286 9.12 22.01 3.40
C ILE A 286 7.83 22.80 3.12
N VAL A 287 6.69 22.34 3.65
CA VAL A 287 5.39 22.97 3.38
C VAL A 287 5.33 24.44 3.82
N PRO A 288 5.68 24.81 5.06
CA PRO A 288 5.62 26.20 5.51
C PRO A 288 6.69 27.08 4.86
N VAL A 289 7.95 26.64 4.81
CA VAL A 289 9.04 27.45 4.22
C VAL A 289 8.79 27.69 2.73
N PHE A 290 8.37 26.67 1.98
CA PHE A 290 8.02 26.85 0.56
C PHE A 290 6.89 27.86 0.37
N LYS A 291 5.87 27.84 1.24
CA LYS A 291 4.75 28.79 1.16
C LYS A 291 5.22 30.22 1.43
N GLN A 292 6.05 30.41 2.45
CA GLN A 292 6.61 31.72 2.81
C GLN A 292 7.47 32.30 1.67
N GLU A 293 8.34 31.47 1.07
CA GLU A 293 9.18 31.90 -0.04
C GLU A 293 8.38 32.12 -1.32
N GLN A 294 7.34 31.33 -1.57
CA GLN A 294 6.41 31.54 -2.68
C GLN A 294 5.67 32.88 -2.57
N GLU A 295 5.29 33.29 -1.34
CA GLU A 295 4.64 34.59 -1.10
C GLU A 295 5.60 35.77 -1.29
N ARG A 296 6.91 35.56 -1.14
CA ARG A 296 7.97 36.55 -1.36
C ARG A 296 8.52 36.58 -2.79
N ALA A 297 8.12 35.63 -3.64
CA ALA A 297 8.63 35.49 -4.98
C ALA A 297 8.34 36.73 -5.84
N CYS A 298 9.38 37.26 -6.49
CA CYS A 298 9.22 38.34 -7.46
C CYS A 298 8.62 37.81 -8.78
N GLU A 299 8.14 38.72 -9.62
CA GLU A 299 7.49 38.37 -10.89
C GLU A 299 8.36 37.47 -11.79
N ALA A 300 9.67 37.72 -11.83
CA ALA A 300 10.63 36.94 -12.62
C ALA A 300 10.79 35.47 -12.16
N THR A 301 10.51 35.15 -10.90
CA THR A 301 10.71 33.79 -10.34
C THR A 301 9.40 33.09 -9.99
N ARG A 302 8.26 33.81 -10.02
CA ARG A 302 6.94 33.29 -9.62
C ARG A 302 6.54 32.00 -10.35
N ASP A 303 6.86 31.92 -11.64
CA ASP A 303 6.57 30.74 -12.44
C ASP A 303 7.35 29.51 -11.97
N LEU A 304 8.56 29.67 -11.42
CA LEU A 304 9.38 28.54 -10.94
C LEU A 304 8.67 27.77 -9.81
N TYR A 305 7.92 28.47 -8.95
CA TYR A 305 7.22 27.88 -7.80
C TYR A 305 6.02 27.01 -8.18
N ALA A 306 5.40 27.24 -9.36
CA ALA A 306 4.21 26.52 -9.76
C ALA A 306 4.48 25.01 -9.85
N ARG A 307 3.72 24.18 -9.13
CA ARG A 307 3.89 22.70 -9.12
C ARG A 307 5.27 22.21 -8.63
N ALA A 308 6.16 23.09 -8.14
CA ALA A 308 7.50 22.70 -7.69
C ALA A 308 7.52 22.17 -6.25
N LYS A 309 6.55 22.57 -5.41
CA LYS A 309 6.44 22.12 -4.01
C LYS A 309 6.48 20.59 -3.85
N ALA A 310 5.87 19.86 -4.78
CA ALA A 310 5.87 18.39 -4.80
C ALA A 310 7.29 17.82 -4.93
N LEU A 311 8.16 18.47 -5.71
CA LEU A 311 9.51 18.00 -6.01
C LEU A 311 10.42 18.00 -4.78
N PHE A 312 10.19 18.92 -3.83
CA PHE A 312 10.99 19.03 -2.61
C PHE A 312 10.87 17.85 -1.67
N HIS A 313 9.79 17.06 -1.75
CA HIS A 313 9.60 15.88 -0.91
C HIS A 313 9.47 14.57 -1.72
N LYS A 314 9.32 14.64 -3.04
CA LYS A 314 9.24 13.46 -3.89
C LYS A 314 10.54 12.66 -3.83
N ASP A 315 10.44 11.34 -3.79
CA ASP A 315 11.60 10.46 -3.88
C ASP A 315 12.38 10.71 -5.18
N LEU A 316 13.72 10.74 -5.09
CA LEU A 316 14.60 11.08 -6.21
C LEU A 316 14.43 10.14 -7.40
N SER A 317 14.19 8.84 -7.15
CA SER A 317 14.00 7.85 -8.22
C SER A 317 12.78 8.15 -9.11
N LEU A 318 11.85 8.96 -8.61
CA LEU A 318 10.60 9.30 -9.27
C LEU A 318 10.63 10.69 -9.93
N ILE A 319 11.73 11.45 -9.79
CA ILE A 319 11.88 12.78 -10.39
C ILE A 319 12.34 12.63 -11.84
N LYS A 320 11.54 13.15 -12.79
CA LYS A 320 11.90 13.13 -14.22
C LYS A 320 13.00 14.17 -14.52
N PRO A 321 13.82 14.00 -15.58
CA PRO A 321 14.88 14.96 -15.93
C PRO A 321 14.39 16.42 -16.05
N THR A 322 13.24 16.64 -16.69
CA THR A 322 12.64 17.99 -16.80
C THR A 322 12.18 18.58 -15.46
N GLN A 323 11.81 17.72 -14.49
CA GLN A 323 11.49 18.14 -13.13
C GLN A 323 12.75 18.45 -12.33
N GLN A 324 13.84 17.72 -12.60
CA GLN A 324 15.14 17.95 -11.99
C GLN A 324 15.70 19.32 -12.40
N GLU A 325 15.65 19.68 -13.68
CA GLU A 325 16.07 21.00 -14.16
C GLU A 325 15.33 22.13 -13.43
N ARG A 326 14.01 22.01 -13.32
CA ARG A 326 13.19 22.99 -12.59
C ARG A 326 13.58 23.09 -11.11
N LEU A 327 13.83 21.96 -10.47
CA LEU A 327 14.24 21.92 -9.07
C LEU A 327 15.58 22.65 -8.89
N VAL A 328 16.55 22.38 -9.76
CA VAL A 328 17.86 23.05 -9.79
C VAL A 328 17.70 24.56 -10.01
N SER A 329 16.90 25.00 -10.98
CA SER A 329 16.69 26.44 -11.21
C SER A 329 16.07 27.14 -10.01
N LEU A 330 15.15 26.47 -9.30
CA LEU A 330 14.51 27.06 -8.12
C LEU A 330 15.45 27.10 -6.91
N THR A 331 16.24 26.05 -6.68
CA THR A 331 17.22 26.06 -5.57
C THR A 331 18.36 27.04 -5.83
N GLN A 332 18.81 27.21 -7.08
CA GLN A 332 19.80 28.22 -7.45
C GLN A 332 19.31 29.67 -7.27
N SER A 333 17.99 29.90 -7.36
CA SER A 333 17.41 31.24 -7.23
C SER A 333 16.91 31.56 -5.82
N ASN A 334 16.89 30.59 -4.91
CA ASN A 334 16.46 30.79 -3.52
C ASN A 334 17.30 29.93 -2.56
N GLU A 335 18.23 30.57 -1.87
CA GLU A 335 19.15 29.93 -0.90
C GLU A 335 18.40 29.23 0.25
N THR A 336 17.26 29.77 0.70
CA THR A 336 16.46 29.13 1.77
C THR A 336 15.84 27.82 1.29
N LEU A 337 15.33 27.79 0.05
CA LEU A 337 14.79 26.59 -0.56
C LEU A 337 15.89 25.56 -0.85
N ASP A 338 17.05 25.99 -1.35
CA ASP A 338 18.19 25.09 -1.50
C ASP A 338 18.58 24.48 -0.15
N ALA A 339 18.74 25.30 0.89
CA ALA A 339 19.10 24.83 2.22
C ALA A 339 18.15 23.71 2.70
N ILE A 340 16.84 23.95 2.77
CA ILE A 340 15.89 22.91 3.23
C ILE A 340 15.88 21.67 2.33
N TYR A 341 16.24 21.79 1.05
CA TYR A 341 16.35 20.65 0.15
C TYR A 341 17.63 19.87 0.42
N GLN A 342 18.78 20.52 0.58
CA GLN A 342 20.03 19.87 0.95
C GLN A 342 19.94 19.19 2.32
N PHE A 343 19.33 19.84 3.33
CA PHE A 343 19.08 19.21 4.62
C PHE A 343 18.26 17.93 4.51
N ARG A 344 17.23 17.91 3.66
CA ARG A 344 16.44 16.71 3.37
C ARG A 344 17.33 15.60 2.79
N LEU A 345 18.14 15.93 1.79
CA LEU A 345 19.01 14.96 1.11
C LEU A 345 20.04 14.36 2.06
N ARG A 346 20.72 15.20 2.85
CA ARG A 346 21.68 14.75 3.88
C ARG A 346 21.02 13.87 4.93
N LEU A 347 19.79 14.21 5.35
CA LEU A 347 19.05 13.39 6.31
C LEU A 347 18.74 12.01 5.74
N GLN A 348 18.31 11.95 4.47
CA GLN A 348 18.07 10.69 3.77
C GLN A 348 19.36 9.86 3.56
N ASP A 349 20.50 10.52 3.34
CA ASP A 349 21.81 9.88 3.16
C ASP A 349 22.28 9.12 4.41
N ILE A 350 21.99 9.63 5.61
CA ILE A 350 22.43 9.01 6.89
C ILE A 350 22.04 7.53 6.99
N TRP A 351 20.86 7.15 6.47
CA TRP A 351 20.36 5.77 6.54
C TRP A 351 20.27 5.06 5.19
N SER A 352 20.69 5.69 4.09
CA SER A 352 20.77 5.01 2.78
C SER A 352 22.10 4.28 2.58
N GLN A 353 23.16 4.69 3.30
CA GLN A 353 24.50 4.11 3.18
C GLN A 353 24.64 2.83 4.00
N THR A 354 24.77 1.68 3.31
CA THR A 354 24.87 0.35 3.93
C THR A 354 26.21 0.07 4.61
N SER A 355 27.23 0.90 4.41
CA SER A 355 28.60 0.69 4.91
C SER A 355 28.90 1.36 6.25
N ARG A 356 28.07 2.31 6.72
CA ARG A 356 28.37 3.06 7.94
C ARG A 356 28.14 2.22 9.19
N ASN A 357 29.08 2.27 10.11
CA ASN A 357 28.86 1.73 11.46
C ASN A 357 27.98 2.68 12.29
N SER A 358 27.46 2.21 13.43
CA SER A 358 26.53 3.01 14.24
C SER A 358 27.14 4.30 14.79
N SER A 359 28.46 4.37 15.03
CA SER A 359 29.13 5.59 15.50
C SER A 359 29.09 6.67 14.43
N GLU A 360 29.51 6.32 13.20
CA GLU A 360 29.51 7.24 12.06
C GLU A 360 28.11 7.78 11.73
N MET A 361 27.07 6.94 11.90
CA MET A 361 25.69 7.39 11.72
C MET A 361 25.22 8.34 12.83
N VAL A 362 25.64 8.12 14.09
CA VAL A 362 25.34 9.04 15.19
C VAL A 362 26.03 10.38 14.93
N GLU A 363 27.33 10.36 14.61
CA GLU A 363 28.11 11.57 14.29
C GLU A 363 27.50 12.35 13.12
N ALA A 364 27.10 11.66 12.05
CA ALA A 364 26.45 12.31 10.92
C ALA A 364 25.09 12.93 11.27
N LEU A 365 24.31 12.26 12.13
CA LEU A 365 23.02 12.78 12.60
C LEU A 365 23.20 13.94 13.59
N GLU A 366 24.23 13.89 14.42
CA GLU A 366 24.63 14.97 15.33
C GLU A 366 25.10 16.20 14.56
N GLN A 367 25.96 16.02 13.55
CA GLN A 367 26.34 17.12 12.64
C GLN A 367 25.12 17.71 11.94
N TRP A 368 24.22 16.86 11.43
CA TRP A 368 22.97 17.32 10.82
C TRP A 368 22.14 18.16 11.79
N TYR A 369 22.03 17.72 13.05
CA TYR A 369 21.31 18.41 14.12
C TYR A 369 21.92 19.79 14.43
N HIS A 370 23.25 19.88 14.58
CA HIS A 370 23.93 21.15 14.84
C HIS A 370 23.78 22.13 13.68
N ASP A 371 24.04 21.69 12.45
CA ASP A 371 23.89 22.53 11.25
C ASP A 371 22.45 23.06 11.11
N ALA A 372 21.45 22.22 11.40
CA ALA A 372 20.04 22.62 11.30
C ALA A 372 19.70 23.70 12.34
N ARG A 373 20.28 23.62 13.53
CA ARG A 373 20.13 24.63 14.59
C ARG A 373 20.84 25.94 14.25
N GLU A 374 21.97 25.89 13.57
CA GLU A 374 22.74 27.07 13.16
C GLU A 374 22.28 27.67 11.82
N SER A 375 21.38 27.00 11.10
CA SER A 375 20.90 27.41 9.76
C SER A 375 20.21 28.78 9.69
N GLY A 376 19.74 29.33 10.81
CA GLY A 376 18.90 30.53 10.85
C GLY A 376 17.47 30.33 10.34
N ILE A 377 17.10 29.11 9.92
CA ILE A 377 15.76 28.78 9.43
C ILE A 377 14.95 28.16 10.58
N ALA A 378 14.04 28.93 11.18
CA ALA A 378 13.27 28.51 12.37
C ALA A 378 12.62 27.12 12.22
N ALA A 379 12.07 26.81 11.04
CA ALA A 379 11.44 25.51 10.79
C ALA A 379 12.43 24.32 10.87
N LEU A 380 13.70 24.52 10.45
CA LEU A 380 14.75 23.50 10.58
C LEU A 380 15.19 23.35 12.03
N GLN A 381 15.31 24.46 12.76
CA GLN A 381 15.68 24.46 14.18
C GLN A 381 14.64 23.68 15.00
N ASP A 382 13.35 23.99 14.81
CA ASP A 382 12.24 23.30 15.47
C ASP A 382 12.19 21.81 15.12
N PHE A 383 12.48 21.45 13.87
CA PHE A 383 12.52 20.06 13.45
C PHE A 383 13.72 19.31 14.05
N ALA A 384 14.90 19.93 14.14
CA ALA A 384 16.08 19.34 14.76
C ALA A 384 15.81 19.00 16.23
N ASP A 385 15.15 19.89 16.97
CA ASP A 385 14.75 19.64 18.35
C ASP A 385 13.70 18.52 18.48
N GLN A 386 12.82 18.35 17.48
CA GLN A 386 11.92 17.19 17.44
C GLN A 386 12.67 15.89 17.14
N LEU A 387 13.67 15.93 16.26
CA LEU A 387 14.46 14.77 15.86
C LEU A 387 15.22 14.18 17.05
N ALA A 388 15.78 15.05 17.89
CA ALA A 388 16.45 14.69 19.14
C ALA A 388 15.57 13.94 20.15
N ARG A 389 14.24 14.00 20.01
CA ARG A 389 13.27 13.38 20.92
C ARG A 389 12.83 11.98 20.52
N TYR A 390 13.17 11.52 19.31
CA TYR A 390 12.85 10.15 18.90
C TYR A 390 13.61 9.16 19.77
N ARG A 391 12.97 8.06 20.14
CA ARG A 391 13.59 6.99 20.94
C ARG A 391 13.28 5.64 20.34
N HIS A 392 14.14 4.66 20.58
CA HIS A 392 13.82 3.29 20.22
C HIS A 392 12.78 2.74 21.19
N ALA A 393 11.74 2.08 20.69
CA ALA A 393 10.86 1.32 21.56
C ALA A 393 11.65 0.09 22.05
N ALA A 394 11.91 0.00 23.36
CA ALA A 394 12.36 -1.26 23.95
C ALA A 394 11.32 -2.34 23.62
N ALA A 395 11.79 -3.43 23.01
CA ALA A 395 10.95 -4.52 22.49
C ALA A 395 10.18 -5.26 23.59
#